data_AF-A0A662PY40-F1
#
_entry.id   AF-A0A662PY40-F1
#
_cell.length_a   1.000
_cell.length_b   1.000
_cell.length_c   1.000
_cell.angle_alpha   90.00
_cell.angle_beta   90.00
_cell.angle_gamma   90.00
#
_symmetry.space_group_name_H-M   'P 1'
#
loop_
_entity.id
_entity.type
_entity.pdbx_description
1 polymer ?
#
loop_
_entity_poly.entity_id
_entity_poly.type
_entity_poly.pdbx_seq_one_letter_code
_entity_poly.pdbx_strand_id
1 'polypeptide(L)'
;RAVEAGAHAYAARTGRYKPLSTWEIDEEGYLVGSLEMPLAVGIVGGATRTNPLARIAIKILGVKSAQELAEVIGAVGLVQNLAALRALAAEGIQAGHMRLAARSIAMSAGATGEKIEAVARRMIEEGKVTFSRAKEILEELEGEEQTSS
;
A
#
# COMPACT_ATOMS: atom_id res chain seq x y z
N ARG A 1 -10.51 -15.04 12.59
CA ARG A 1 -10.13 -16.41 13.03
C ARG A 1 -10.72 -17.46 12.10
N ALA A 2 -12.02 -17.81 12.18
CA ALA A 2 -12.61 -18.80 11.28
C ALA A 2 -12.49 -18.38 9.80
N VAL A 3 -12.86 -17.13 9.48
CA VAL A 3 -12.68 -16.54 8.15
C VAL A 3 -11.21 -16.56 7.72
N GLU A 4 -10.30 -16.03 8.53
CA GLU A 4 -8.85 -16.04 8.26
C GLU A 4 -8.28 -17.42 7.96
N ALA A 5 -8.61 -18.42 8.79
CA ALA A 5 -8.12 -19.78 8.59
C ALA A 5 -8.63 -20.37 7.27
N GLY A 6 -9.92 -20.17 6.96
CA GLY A 6 -10.50 -20.57 5.68
C GLY A 6 -9.86 -19.87 4.49
N ALA A 7 -9.64 -18.56 4.59
CA ALA A 7 -9.01 -17.74 3.57
C ALA A 7 -7.59 -18.24 3.24
N HIS A 8 -6.73 -18.34 4.26
CA HIS A 8 -5.33 -18.71 4.07
C HIS A 8 -5.16 -20.19 3.70
N ALA A 9 -6.03 -21.08 4.18
CA ALA A 9 -6.05 -22.47 3.72
C ALA A 9 -6.44 -22.54 2.23
N TYR A 10 -7.46 -21.78 1.81
CA TYR A 10 -7.90 -21.72 0.41
C TYR A 10 -6.84 -21.14 -0.52
N ALA A 11 -6.08 -20.14 -0.05
CA ALA A 11 -4.94 -19.56 -0.75
C ALA A 11 -3.83 -20.59 -1.05
N ALA A 12 -3.72 -21.65 -0.24
CA ALA A 12 -2.73 -22.72 -0.40
C ALA A 12 -3.29 -23.99 -1.08
N ARG A 13 -4.54 -23.99 -1.54
CA ARG A 13 -5.25 -25.20 -2.02
C ARG A 13 -4.58 -25.93 -3.20
N THR A 14 -3.72 -25.24 -3.95
CA THR A 14 -3.02 -25.81 -5.11
C THR A 14 -1.57 -26.25 -4.78
N GLY A 15 -1.25 -26.46 -3.49
CA GLY A 15 0.10 -26.86 -3.04
C GLY A 15 1.11 -25.71 -2.95
N ARG A 16 0.72 -24.48 -3.30
CA ARG A 16 1.51 -23.25 -3.12
C ARG A 16 0.59 -22.14 -2.67
N TYR A 17 1.03 -21.35 -1.69
CA TYR A 17 0.32 -20.16 -1.27
C TYR A 17 0.29 -19.11 -2.40
N LYS A 18 -0.91 -18.72 -2.82
CA LYS A 18 -1.17 -17.78 -3.92
C LYS A 18 -2.11 -16.65 -3.48
N PRO A 19 -2.15 -15.52 -4.20
CA PRO A 19 -3.15 -14.47 -3.97
C PRO A 19 -4.58 -15.02 -4.03
N LEU A 20 -5.48 -14.45 -3.22
CA LEU A 20 -6.92 -14.73 -3.26
C LEU A 20 -7.66 -13.91 -4.31
N SER A 21 -7.07 -12.78 -4.72
CA SER A 21 -7.60 -11.93 -5.79
C SER A 21 -6.78 -12.05 -7.07
N THR A 22 -7.44 -11.87 -8.21
CA THR A 22 -6.80 -11.66 -9.51
C THR A 22 -7.14 -10.29 -10.03
N TRP A 23 -6.22 -9.72 -10.80
CA TRP A 23 -6.40 -8.46 -11.51
C TRP A 23 -5.91 -8.66 -12.95
N GLU A 24 -6.75 -8.28 -13.91
CA GLU A 24 -6.47 -8.42 -15.34
C GLU A 24 -7.01 -7.21 -16.10
N ILE A 25 -6.54 -7.04 -17.35
CA ILE A 25 -7.09 -6.05 -18.28
C ILE A 25 -7.97 -6.82 -19.26
N ASP A 26 -9.23 -6.42 -19.39
CA ASP A 26 -10.16 -7.05 -20.34
C ASP A 26 -9.92 -6.59 -21.79
N GLU A 27 -10.73 -7.11 -22.72
CA GLU A 27 -10.63 -6.81 -24.16
C GLU A 27 -10.90 -5.33 -24.48
N GLU A 28 -11.63 -4.62 -23.62
CA GLU A 28 -11.96 -3.20 -23.78
C GLU A 28 -10.92 -2.28 -23.10
N GLY A 29 -9.96 -2.86 -22.38
CA GLY A 29 -8.88 -2.13 -21.71
C GLY A 29 -9.21 -1.72 -20.26
N TYR A 30 -10.28 -2.25 -19.67
CA TYR A 30 -10.63 -1.98 -18.28
C TYR A 30 -9.92 -2.91 -17.31
N LEU A 31 -9.55 -2.38 -16.14
CA LEU A 31 -9.01 -3.17 -15.04
C LEU A 31 -10.13 -3.94 -14.35
N VAL A 32 -10.09 -5.27 -14.45
CA VAL A 32 -11.05 -6.19 -13.86
C VAL A 32 -10.40 -6.91 -12.68
N GLY A 33 -11.08 -6.87 -11.52
CA GLY A 33 -10.65 -7.54 -10.30
C GLY A 33 -11.62 -8.63 -9.89
N SER A 34 -11.10 -9.78 -9.48
CA SER A 34 -11.91 -10.87 -8.91
C SER A 34 -11.33 -11.32 -7.57
N LEU A 35 -12.18 -11.80 -6.67
CA LEU A 35 -11.78 -12.37 -5.38
C LEU A 35 -12.68 -13.55 -5.05
N GLU A 36 -12.07 -14.70 -4.81
CA GLU A 36 -12.77 -15.92 -4.44
C GLU A 36 -12.16 -16.51 -3.17
N MET A 37 -12.97 -16.68 -2.12
CA MET A 37 -12.54 -17.30 -0.88
C MET A 37 -13.71 -17.85 -0.05
N PRO A 38 -13.47 -18.83 0.84
CA PRO A 38 -14.47 -19.30 1.77
C PRO A 38 -14.83 -18.21 2.79
N LEU A 39 -16.12 -17.88 2.90
CA LEU A 39 -16.66 -16.94 3.87
C LEU A 39 -17.75 -17.58 4.72
N ALA A 40 -17.34 -18.23 5.81
CA ALA A 40 -18.26 -18.74 6.81
C ALA A 40 -18.72 -17.59 7.74
N VAL A 41 -19.78 -16.90 7.34
CA VAL A 41 -20.40 -15.80 8.09
C VAL A 41 -21.86 -16.10 8.40
N GLY A 42 -22.43 -15.38 9.38
CA GLY A 42 -23.81 -15.58 9.79
C GLY A 42 -24.46 -14.27 10.20
N ILE A 43 -25.72 -14.09 9.80
CA ILE A 43 -26.56 -12.94 10.20
C ILE A 43 -27.47 -13.26 11.40
N VAL A 44 -27.55 -14.53 11.80
CA VAL A 44 -28.32 -15.00 12.97
C VAL A 44 -27.42 -15.82 13.90
N GLY A 45 -27.39 -15.47 15.19
CA GLY A 45 -26.71 -16.24 16.23
C GLY A 45 -25.32 -15.73 16.65
N GLY A 46 -24.81 -16.22 17.77
CA GLY A 46 -23.54 -15.75 18.34
C GLY A 46 -23.55 -14.25 18.70
N ALA A 47 -22.51 -13.54 18.29
CA ALA A 47 -22.34 -12.11 18.58
C ALA A 47 -23.41 -11.23 17.91
N THR A 48 -24.00 -11.64 16.78
CA THR A 48 -25.09 -10.85 16.17
C THR A 48 -26.38 -10.88 16.99
N ARG A 49 -26.53 -11.84 17.92
CA ARG A 49 -27.65 -11.87 18.88
C ARG A 49 -27.31 -11.12 20.18
N THR A 50 -26.07 -11.25 20.66
CA THR A 50 -25.67 -10.75 21.98
C THR A 50 -25.08 -9.34 21.97
N ASN A 51 -24.57 -8.85 20.83
CA ASN A 51 -23.99 -7.52 20.68
C ASN A 51 -24.97 -6.57 19.95
N PRO A 52 -25.50 -5.53 20.62
CA PRO A 52 -26.39 -4.55 20.00
C PRO A 52 -25.78 -3.82 18.80
N LEU A 53 -24.49 -3.51 18.82
CA LEU A 53 -23.81 -2.82 17.71
C LEU A 53 -23.72 -3.73 16.46
N ALA A 54 -23.51 -5.03 16.64
CA ALA A 54 -23.51 -5.98 15.53
C ALA A 54 -24.88 -6.03 14.83
N ARG A 55 -25.98 -5.96 15.61
CA ARG A 55 -27.35 -5.89 15.06
C ARG A 55 -27.58 -4.60 14.27
N ILE A 56 -27.12 -3.48 14.80
CA ILE A 56 -27.23 -2.18 14.13
C ILE A 56 -26.44 -2.20 12.82
N ALA A 57 -25.21 -2.72 12.81
CA ALA A 57 -24.40 -2.83 11.60
C ALA A 57 -25.09 -3.65 10.50
N ILE A 58 -25.65 -4.82 10.84
CA ILE A 58 -26.43 -5.64 9.88
C ILE A 58 -27.66 -4.88 9.39
N LYS A 59 -28.35 -4.14 10.26
CA LYS A 59 -29.52 -3.31 9.87
C LYS A 59 -29.13 -2.17 8.93
N ILE A 60 -27.99 -1.51 9.15
CA ILE A 60 -27.46 -0.46 8.28
C ILE A 60 -27.10 -1.04 6.91
N LEU A 61 -26.44 -2.20 6.88
CA LEU A 61 -26.09 -2.89 5.64
C LEU A 61 -27.32 -3.38 4.86
N GLY A 62 -28.45 -3.64 5.54
CA GLY A 62 -29.70 -4.04 4.89
C GLY A 62 -29.70 -5.45 4.30
N VAL A 63 -28.67 -6.26 4.60
CA VAL A 63 -28.54 -7.64 4.10
C VAL A 63 -29.61 -8.55 4.69
N LYS A 64 -30.19 -9.39 3.84
CA LYS A 64 -31.29 -10.31 4.17
C LYS A 64 -30.82 -11.75 4.35
N SER A 65 -29.60 -12.06 3.91
CA SER A 65 -29.02 -13.40 4.00
C SER A 65 -27.55 -13.37 4.42
N ALA A 66 -27.05 -14.50 4.92
CA ALA A 66 -25.63 -14.67 5.20
C ALA A 66 -24.79 -14.63 3.91
N GLN A 67 -25.37 -15.04 2.79
CA GLN A 67 -24.75 -15.00 1.47
C GLN A 67 -24.54 -13.55 1.01
N GLU A 68 -25.55 -12.69 1.14
CA GLU A 68 -25.41 -11.25 0.84
C GLU A 68 -24.34 -10.59 1.74
N LEU A 69 -24.29 -10.96 3.02
CA LEU A 69 -23.22 -10.48 3.90
C LEU A 69 -21.83 -10.94 3.42
N ALA A 70 -21.71 -12.20 2.97
CA ALA A 70 -20.46 -12.73 2.43
C ALA A 70 -20.03 -11.98 1.16
N GLU A 71 -20.97 -11.70 0.25
CA GLU A 71 -20.71 -10.94 -0.98
C GLU A 71 -20.24 -9.50 -0.67
N VAL A 72 -20.89 -8.82 0.28
CA VAL A 72 -20.45 -7.50 0.75
C VAL A 72 -19.03 -7.56 1.34
N ILE A 73 -18.74 -8.55 2.19
CA ILE A 73 -17.39 -8.72 2.76
C ILE A 73 -16.36 -8.99 1.66
N GLY A 74 -16.67 -9.85 0.69
CA GLY A 74 -15.80 -10.13 -0.45
C GLY A 74 -15.51 -8.89 -1.29
N ALA A 75 -16.55 -8.11 -1.60
CA ALA A 75 -16.43 -6.85 -2.34
C ALA A 75 -15.56 -5.83 -1.58
N VAL A 76 -15.77 -5.67 -0.26
CA VAL A 76 -14.92 -4.82 0.58
C VAL A 76 -13.48 -5.30 0.57
N GLY A 77 -13.24 -6.60 0.67
CA GLY A 77 -11.90 -7.19 0.58
C GLY A 77 -11.20 -6.88 -0.75
N LEU A 78 -11.93 -6.99 -1.87
CA LEU A 78 -11.41 -6.66 -3.19
C LEU A 78 -11.09 -5.15 -3.33
N VAL A 79 -11.97 -4.27 -2.84
CA VAL A 79 -11.73 -2.81 -2.84
C VAL A 79 -10.54 -2.43 -1.97
N GLN A 80 -10.40 -3.06 -0.80
CA GLN A 80 -9.24 -2.85 0.08
C GLN A 80 -7.94 -3.30 -0.61
N ASN A 81 -7.98 -4.44 -1.31
CA ASN A 81 -6.85 -4.92 -2.10
C ASN A 81 -6.49 -3.95 -3.24
N LEU A 82 -7.49 -3.44 -4.00
CA LEU A 82 -7.28 -2.44 -5.03
C LEU A 82 -6.64 -1.17 -4.49
N ALA A 83 -7.16 -0.65 -3.36
CA ALA A 83 -6.63 0.56 -2.74
C ALA A 83 -5.16 0.38 -2.32
N ALA A 84 -4.81 -0.78 -1.76
CA ALA A 84 -3.44 -1.10 -1.40
C ALA A 84 -2.53 -1.20 -2.63
N LEU A 85 -2.95 -1.91 -3.68
CA LEU A 85 -2.18 -2.02 -4.93
C LEU A 85 -1.99 -0.65 -5.58
N ARG A 86 -3.05 0.16 -5.67
CA ARG A 86 -2.99 1.52 -6.21
C ARG A 86 -2.05 2.40 -5.40
N ALA A 87 -2.09 2.32 -4.07
CA ALA A 87 -1.17 3.08 -3.22
C ALA A 87 0.30 2.67 -3.46
N LEU A 88 0.57 1.37 -3.57
CA LEU A 88 1.92 0.86 -3.82
C LEU A 88 2.44 1.20 -5.22
N ALA A 89 1.55 1.21 -6.22
CA ALA A 89 1.87 1.54 -7.60
C ALA A 89 1.88 3.04 -7.89
N ALA A 90 1.26 3.87 -7.04
CA ALA A 90 1.19 5.31 -7.26
C ALA A 90 2.55 5.99 -7.04
N GLU A 91 2.92 6.86 -7.98
CA GLU A 91 4.14 7.64 -7.95
C GLU A 91 4.31 8.47 -6.68
N GLY A 92 3.22 8.94 -6.06
CA GLY A 92 3.28 9.79 -4.87
C GLY A 92 3.96 9.12 -3.67
N ILE A 93 3.74 7.81 -3.46
CA ILE A 93 4.41 7.07 -2.39
C ILE A 93 5.88 6.81 -2.78
N GLN A 94 6.14 6.40 -4.02
CA GLN A 94 7.51 6.19 -4.51
C GLN A 94 8.36 7.47 -4.44
N ALA A 95 7.81 8.61 -4.85
CA ALA A 95 8.47 9.91 -4.77
C ALA A 95 8.75 10.33 -3.31
N GLY A 96 7.82 10.06 -2.38
CA GLY A 96 8.03 10.29 -0.96
C GLY A 96 9.17 9.45 -0.38
N HIS A 97 9.21 8.15 -0.71
CA HIS A 97 10.30 7.24 -0.32
C HIS A 97 11.63 7.64 -0.96
N MET A 98 11.64 8.02 -2.23
CA MET A 98 12.84 8.50 -2.92
C MET A 98 13.39 9.77 -2.28
N ARG A 99 12.52 10.73 -1.93
CA ARG A 99 12.94 11.96 -1.24
C ARG A 99 13.52 11.66 0.14
N LEU A 100 12.90 10.75 0.89
CA LEU A 100 13.42 10.33 2.20
C LEU A 100 14.77 9.61 2.07
N ALA A 101 14.90 8.70 1.09
CA ALA A 101 16.14 7.99 0.82
C ALA A 101 17.26 8.95 0.39
N ALA A 102 16.97 9.90 -0.52
CA ALA A 102 17.92 10.92 -0.95
C ALA A 102 18.39 11.81 0.21
N ARG A 103 17.47 12.25 1.09
CA ARG A 103 17.82 13.00 2.31
C ARG A 103 18.68 12.18 3.26
N SER A 104 18.36 10.90 3.46
CA SER A 104 19.17 10.01 4.31
C SER A 104 20.59 9.87 3.76
N ILE A 105 20.75 9.70 2.45
CA ILE A 105 22.06 9.60 1.80
C ILE A 105 22.82 10.93 1.90
N ALA A 106 22.16 12.06 1.67
CA ALA A 106 22.75 13.38 1.84
C ALA A 106 23.28 13.60 3.27
N MET A 107 22.49 13.23 4.28
CA MET A 107 22.91 13.26 5.69
C MET A 107 24.10 12.34 5.95
N SER A 108 24.08 11.11 5.43
CA SER A 108 25.20 10.17 5.57
C SER A 108 26.48 10.68 4.89
N ALA A 109 26.36 11.42 3.79
CA ALA A 109 27.48 12.05 3.11
C ALA A 109 28.05 13.28 3.86
N GLY A 110 27.39 13.72 4.92
CA GLY A 110 27.83 14.84 5.77
C GLY A 110 27.08 16.15 5.56
N ALA A 111 26.04 16.18 4.71
CA ALA A 111 25.24 17.38 4.51
C ALA A 111 24.48 17.74 5.80
N THR A 112 24.46 19.02 6.16
CA THR A 112 23.75 19.54 7.35
C THR A 112 22.88 20.74 6.99
N GLY A 113 21.88 21.03 7.83
CA GLY A 113 20.99 22.19 7.65
C GLY A 113 20.31 22.21 6.28
N GLU A 114 20.39 23.36 5.60
CA GLU A 114 19.77 23.58 4.29
C GLU A 114 20.43 22.76 3.16
N LYS A 115 21.71 22.37 3.33
CA LYS A 115 22.45 21.57 2.35
C LYS A 115 21.86 20.17 2.17
N ILE A 116 21.19 19.61 3.19
CA ILE A 116 20.52 18.30 3.09
C ILE A 116 19.48 18.32 1.97
N GLU A 117 18.65 19.36 1.93
CA GLU A 117 17.58 19.46 0.93
C GLU A 117 18.14 19.81 -0.46
N ALA A 118 19.16 20.68 -0.52
CA ALA A 118 19.83 21.02 -1.77
C ALA A 118 20.47 19.81 -2.44
N VAL A 119 21.25 19.03 -1.68
CA VAL A 119 21.92 17.81 -2.16
C VAL A 119 20.90 16.73 -2.54
N ALA A 120 19.89 16.49 -1.70
CA ALA A 120 18.84 15.51 -1.97
C ALA A 120 18.05 15.83 -3.24
N ARG A 121 17.65 17.10 -3.43
CA ARG A 121 16.94 17.54 -4.63
C ARG A 121 17.78 17.36 -5.89
N ARG A 122 19.04 17.78 -5.87
CA ARG A 122 19.94 17.69 -7.03
C ARG A 122 20.23 16.24 -7.42
N MET A 123 20.39 15.33 -6.45
CA MET A 123 20.48 13.88 -6.73
C MET A 123 19.23 13.32 -7.42
N ILE A 124 18.03 13.77 -7.00
CA ILE A 124 16.76 13.31 -7.59
C ILE A 124 16.61 13.84 -9.02
N GLU A 125 16.89 15.13 -9.23
CA GLU A 125 16.85 15.77 -10.55
C GLU A 125 17.82 15.12 -11.55
N GLU A 126 19.00 14.72 -11.09
CA GLU A 126 19.98 14.01 -11.91
C GLU A 126 19.72 12.50 -12.05
N GLY A 127 18.73 11.95 -11.33
CA GLY A 127 18.46 10.51 -11.29
C GLY A 127 19.57 9.67 -10.65
N LYS A 128 20.49 10.28 -9.89
CA LYS A 128 21.69 9.66 -9.30
C LYS A 128 21.67 9.72 -7.78
N VAL A 129 20.78 8.92 -7.18
CA VAL A 129 20.62 8.83 -5.71
C VAL A 129 21.66 7.86 -5.13
N THR A 130 22.91 8.31 -5.01
CA THR A 130 24.03 7.50 -4.50
C THR A 130 24.92 8.31 -3.54
N PHE A 131 25.62 7.62 -2.65
CA PHE A 131 26.52 8.27 -1.69
C PHE A 131 27.65 9.05 -2.37
N SER A 132 28.26 8.48 -3.43
CA SER A 132 29.32 9.16 -4.20
C SER A 132 28.82 10.49 -4.75
N ARG A 133 27.64 10.48 -5.39
CA ARG A 133 27.09 11.69 -5.98
C ARG A 133 26.67 12.71 -4.92
N ALA A 134 26.14 12.26 -3.78
CA ALA A 134 25.83 13.15 -2.66
C ALA A 134 27.07 13.91 -2.17
N LYS A 135 28.22 13.23 -2.11
CA LYS A 135 29.49 13.82 -1.67
C LYS A 135 30.01 14.85 -2.69
N GLU A 136 29.99 14.50 -3.98
CA GLU A 136 30.38 15.43 -5.06
C GLU A 136 29.52 16.70 -5.03
N ILE A 137 28.20 16.58 -4.93
CA ILE A 137 27.29 17.74 -4.86
C ILE A 137 27.56 18.59 -3.61
N LEU A 138 27.86 17.95 -2.48
CA LEU A 138 28.16 18.68 -1.24
C LEU A 138 29.45 19.50 -1.37
N GLU A 139 30.50 18.91 -1.97
CA GLU A 139 31.77 19.59 -2.25
C GLU A 139 31.60 20.76 -3.23
N GLU A 140 30.77 20.60 -4.27
CA GLU A 140 30.41 21.67 -5.22
C GLU A 140 29.76 22.86 -4.49
N LEU A 141 28.77 22.59 -3.61
CA LEU A 141 28.07 23.64 -2.87
C LEU A 141 28.97 24.37 -1.85
N GLU A 142 29.92 23.67 -1.24
CA GLU A 142 30.89 24.27 -0.31
C GLU A 142 31.94 25.13 -1.03
N GLY A 143 32.32 24.77 -2.26
CA GLY A 143 33.23 25.56 -3.09
C GLY A 143 32.63 26.89 -3.57
N GLU A 144 31.34 26.91 -3.89
CA GLU A 144 30.62 28.11 -4.35
C GLU A 144 30.43 29.17 -3.23
N GLU A 145 30.24 28.74 -1.98
CA GLU A 145 30.17 29.63 -0.82
C GLU A 145 31.51 30.35 -0.55
N GLN A 146 32.62 29.67 -0.80
CA GLN A 146 33.97 30.24 -0.63
C GLN A 146 34.38 31.22 -1.73
N THR A 147 33.74 31.15 -2.90
CA THR A 147 33.98 32.10 -4.00
C THR A 147 33.06 33.31 -3.99
N SER A 148 31.96 33.25 -3.22
CA SER A 148 30.97 34.33 -3.07
C SER A 148 31.16 35.17 -1.79
N SER A 149 32.14 34.82 -0.95
CA SER A 149 32.56 35.58 0.24
C SER A 149 33.87 36.33 -0.03
#